data_AF-A0A954RSP0-F1
#
_entry.id   AF-A0A954RSP0-F1
#
_cell.length_a   1.000
_cell.length_b   1.000
_cell.length_c   1.000
_cell.angle_alpha   90.00
_cell.angle_beta   90.00
_cell.angle_gamma   90.00
#
_symmetry.space_group_name_H-M   'P 1'
#
loop_
_entity.id
_entity.type
_entity.pdbx_description
1 polymer ?
#
loop_
_entity_poly.entity_id
_entity_poly.type
_entity_poly.pdbx_seq_one_letter_code
_entity_poly.pdbx_strand_id
1 'polypeptide(L)'
;MGRPDLRGTAATHLHDPDNSIADLHYRDVLEYAVGHGTSVDYVPANADGKVETVFTTWLPSHEVERVIPSIINDVEFRMFTLAAFESAESLADSLVPLVDHYRKWIDAQTAITEALDSEARKDTANAALGEARIAAERIEEGIELLRTNAEAFEAFVLANECMGKAAERRLKDVPHEKIAWRPFQLAFVLLNLPGLIDPKNDQRKFVELLFFPTGGGKTEAYLGLAAFQLIFRRLTYTGIRSCGLSVLMRYTLRLLTLDQLGRASALVCALELERRKQPERLGEWPFEIGLWVGSAAAPNRLGRVGYNGPGADQTAYIKTKRFRENSIANPAPIPLESCPWCESKFSKVSFKMTPNERAPTHLRITCSNYDCEFSQGNGLPILTVDETIYRRLPAFLIATVDKFASLPWEGRVGALFGRVNRHDAQGFYGPTDAPSIGTRMDDILPGPDLIIQDELHLISGPLGTIAGVYETAIEKLSERYASDGRQRKVPKIIASTATVRRATHQIQALFGRSTTKIFPPPGVNRSHSFFAETVEINEDDASTNGRLYVGVAAQGRSLKRTLLRAMLTLMSRAETLYKSGEEGAEDSVDAYMTTLGYFNSLRELGGSRR
;
A
#
# COMPACT_ATOMS: atom_id res chain seq x y z
N MET A 1 -42.36 10.58 9.56
CA MET A 1 -41.09 10.60 10.31
C MET A 1 -40.20 9.56 9.67
N GLY A 2 -38.96 9.91 9.30
CA GLY A 2 -37.99 8.93 8.83
C GLY A 2 -37.71 7.92 9.93
N ARG A 3 -37.45 6.67 9.55
CA ARG A 3 -36.89 5.70 10.49
C ARG A 3 -35.44 6.14 10.72
N PRO A 4 -34.98 6.31 11.96
CA PRO A 4 -33.54 6.40 12.20
C PRO A 4 -32.89 5.19 11.53
N ASP A 5 -31.72 5.34 10.92
CA ASP A 5 -30.98 4.17 10.44
C ASP A 5 -30.58 3.31 11.66
N LEU A 6 -31.43 2.34 12.03
CA LEU A 6 -31.30 1.51 13.23
C LEU A 6 -30.20 0.44 13.07
N ARG A 7 -29.16 0.70 12.28
CA ARG A 7 -27.94 -0.12 12.19
C ARG A 7 -27.16 -0.06 13.51
N GLY A 8 -27.76 -0.57 14.59
CA GLY A 8 -27.19 -0.64 15.93
C GLY A 8 -28.20 -0.96 17.04
N THR A 9 -29.44 -0.47 16.92
CA THR A 9 -30.44 -0.57 18.01
C THR A 9 -31.41 -1.74 17.86
N ALA A 10 -31.55 -2.33 16.67
CA ALA A 10 -32.46 -3.45 16.41
C ALA A 10 -31.82 -4.86 16.47
N ALA A 11 -30.50 -4.97 16.65
CA ALA A 11 -29.82 -6.26 16.72
C ALA A 11 -29.74 -6.75 18.18
N THR A 12 -30.71 -7.54 18.60
CA THR A 12 -30.77 -8.22 19.91
C THR A 12 -29.67 -9.25 20.17
N HIS A 13 -28.64 -9.36 19.31
CA HIS A 13 -27.56 -10.33 19.51
C HIS A 13 -26.20 -9.75 19.09
N LEU A 14 -25.35 -9.52 20.11
CA LEU A 14 -23.92 -9.12 20.10
C LEU A 14 -23.62 -7.63 19.83
N HIS A 15 -23.06 -6.96 20.84
CA HIS A 15 -22.48 -5.62 20.77
C HIS A 15 -21.32 -5.62 19.76
N ASP A 16 -21.56 -5.15 18.53
CA ASP A 16 -20.57 -5.05 17.45
C ASP A 16 -20.03 -3.60 17.42
N PRO A 17 -18.75 -3.35 17.79
CA PRO A 17 -18.19 -1.99 17.87
C PRO A 17 -18.31 -1.19 16.56
N ASP A 18 -18.25 -1.87 15.41
CA ASP A 18 -18.39 -1.20 14.11
C ASP A 18 -19.81 -0.69 13.89
N ASN A 19 -20.82 -1.40 14.40
CA ASN A 19 -22.22 -0.92 14.35
C ASN A 19 -22.39 0.27 15.28
N SER A 20 -21.74 0.27 16.44
CA SER A 20 -21.77 1.43 17.36
C SER A 20 -21.14 2.67 16.71
N ILE A 21 -19.99 2.52 16.04
CA ILE A 21 -19.38 3.63 15.28
C ILE A 21 -20.28 4.07 14.13
N ALA A 22 -20.90 3.14 13.40
CA ALA A 22 -21.84 3.48 12.34
C ALA A 22 -23.08 4.23 12.87
N ASP A 23 -23.68 3.80 13.97
CA ASP A 23 -24.79 4.52 14.63
C ASP A 23 -24.38 5.94 15.04
N LEU A 24 -23.17 6.12 15.57
CA LEU A 24 -22.64 7.45 15.90
C LEU A 24 -22.45 8.32 14.65
N HIS A 25 -21.84 7.77 13.60
CA HIS A 25 -21.47 8.50 12.38
C HIS A 25 -22.65 8.85 11.46
N TYR A 26 -23.66 7.99 11.44
CA TYR A 26 -24.84 8.13 10.58
C TYR A 26 -26.10 8.50 11.38
N ARG A 27 -25.95 9.00 12.62
CA ARG A 27 -27.05 9.46 13.49
C ARG A 27 -27.98 10.48 12.83
N ASP A 28 -27.45 11.30 11.92
CA ASP A 28 -28.17 12.35 11.20
C ASP A 28 -28.74 11.86 9.85
N VAL A 29 -28.51 10.59 9.50
CA VAL A 29 -29.01 9.98 8.26
C VAL A 29 -30.29 9.22 8.55
N LEU A 30 -31.37 9.64 7.89
CA LEU A 30 -32.71 9.09 8.07
C LEU A 30 -33.11 8.24 6.86
N GLU A 31 -33.72 7.09 7.14
CA GLU A 31 -34.29 6.20 6.12
C GLU A 31 -35.79 6.48 5.98
N TYR A 32 -36.20 7.07 4.86
CA TYR A 32 -37.60 7.46 4.63
C TYR A 32 -38.40 6.45 3.81
N ALA A 33 -37.74 5.62 2.99
CA ALA A 33 -38.39 4.60 2.17
C ALA A 33 -37.46 3.40 1.96
N VAL A 34 -38.03 2.19 1.98
CA VAL A 34 -37.32 0.95 1.64
C VAL A 34 -38.10 0.24 0.55
N GLY A 35 -37.40 -0.06 -0.55
CA GLY A 35 -37.98 -0.75 -1.69
C GLY A 35 -37.84 -2.27 -1.58
N HIS A 36 -38.92 -3.00 -1.83
CA HIS A 36 -38.91 -4.46 -1.96
C HIS A 36 -39.18 -4.86 -3.41
N GLY A 37 -38.14 -5.26 -4.15
CA GLY A 37 -38.25 -5.62 -5.56
C GLY A 37 -38.35 -4.44 -6.53
N THR A 38 -38.33 -3.20 -6.02
CA THR A 38 -38.23 -1.94 -6.78
C THR A 38 -37.36 -0.97 -6.00
N SER A 39 -36.67 -0.05 -6.67
CA SER A 39 -35.95 1.03 -5.99
C SER A 39 -36.92 2.16 -5.64
N VAL A 40 -36.62 2.85 -4.55
CA VAL A 40 -37.40 3.98 -4.04
C VAL A 40 -36.48 5.15 -3.77
N ASP A 41 -37.04 6.34 -3.82
CA ASP A 41 -36.36 7.59 -3.52
C ASP A 41 -37.37 8.58 -2.93
N TYR A 42 -36.89 9.72 -2.45
CA TYR A 42 -37.72 10.73 -1.80
C TYR A 42 -37.23 12.14 -2.08
N VAL A 43 -38.16 13.09 -2.07
CA VAL A 43 -37.80 14.51 -2.18
C VAL A 43 -37.17 14.95 -0.85
N PRO A 44 -36.05 15.70 -0.87
CA PRO A 44 -35.43 16.23 0.35
C PRO A 44 -36.44 16.91 1.28
N ALA A 45 -36.15 16.87 2.57
CA ALA A 45 -37.04 17.46 3.58
C ALA A 45 -37.30 18.95 3.29
N ASN A 46 -38.54 19.40 3.48
CA ASN A 46 -38.90 20.81 3.38
C ASN A 46 -38.30 21.63 4.54
N ALA A 47 -38.52 22.95 4.56
CA ALA A 47 -38.00 23.84 5.60
C ALA A 47 -38.39 23.45 7.04
N ASP A 48 -39.48 22.69 7.21
CA ASP A 48 -39.94 22.16 8.50
C ASP A 48 -39.33 20.78 8.85
N GLY A 49 -38.35 20.31 8.07
CA GLY A 49 -37.69 19.02 8.25
C GLY A 49 -38.55 17.81 7.86
N LYS A 50 -39.63 18.00 7.08
CA LYS A 50 -40.55 16.92 6.68
C LYS A 50 -40.30 16.48 5.25
N VAL A 51 -40.11 15.17 5.07
CA VAL A 51 -40.20 14.51 3.77
C VAL A 51 -41.67 14.20 3.49
N GLU A 52 -42.24 14.83 2.47
CA GLU A 52 -43.66 14.71 2.11
C GLU A 52 -43.90 13.79 0.90
N THR A 53 -42.85 13.51 0.12
CA THR A 53 -42.94 12.74 -1.12
C THR A 53 -41.92 11.61 -1.12
N VAL A 54 -42.41 10.40 -1.35
CA VAL A 54 -41.62 9.20 -1.67
C VAL A 54 -42.11 8.66 -3.01
N PHE A 55 -41.21 8.12 -3.83
CA PHE A 55 -41.55 7.61 -5.16
C PHE A 55 -40.69 6.40 -5.53
N THR A 56 -41.11 5.64 -6.53
CA THR A 56 -40.32 4.55 -7.09
C THR A 56 -39.43 5.07 -8.22
N THR A 57 -38.23 4.49 -8.36
CA THR A 57 -37.29 4.82 -9.44
C THR A 57 -36.73 3.56 -10.09
N TRP A 58 -36.51 3.61 -11.40
CA TRP A 58 -35.85 2.55 -12.16
C TRP A 58 -34.35 2.78 -12.32
N LEU A 59 -33.91 4.00 -11.98
CA LEU A 59 -32.53 4.47 -12.06
C LEU A 59 -32.17 5.12 -10.73
N PRO A 60 -32.05 4.34 -9.63
CA PRO A 60 -31.58 4.90 -8.37
C PRO A 60 -30.20 5.52 -8.57
N SER A 61 -30.05 6.76 -8.10
CA SER A 61 -28.80 7.50 -8.17
C SER A 61 -28.38 7.98 -6.81
N HIS A 62 -27.08 8.04 -6.56
CA HIS A 62 -26.54 8.59 -5.33
C HIS A 62 -25.20 9.25 -5.60
N GLU A 63 -25.04 10.48 -5.10
CA GLU A 63 -23.78 11.18 -5.15
C GLU A 63 -22.96 10.88 -3.91
N VAL A 64 -21.73 10.44 -4.13
CA VAL A 64 -20.77 10.14 -3.08
C VAL A 64 -19.75 11.27 -3.03
N GLU A 65 -19.74 11.98 -1.91
CA GLU A 65 -18.83 13.09 -1.62
C GLU A 65 -17.36 12.64 -1.66
N ARG A 66 -16.47 13.59 -1.97
CA ARG A 66 -15.03 13.33 -1.99
C ARG A 66 -14.43 13.55 -0.60
N VAL A 67 -13.54 12.67 -0.19
CA VAL A 67 -12.71 12.86 1.00
C VAL A 67 -11.33 13.36 0.58
N ILE A 68 -10.89 14.48 1.15
CA ILE A 68 -9.57 15.06 0.91
C ILE A 68 -8.73 15.07 2.21
N PRO A 69 -7.39 15.04 2.10
CA PRO A 69 -6.52 15.25 3.26
C PRO A 69 -6.67 16.68 3.78
N SER A 70 -6.69 16.85 5.10
CA SER A 70 -6.75 18.17 5.72
C SER A 70 -5.48 18.98 5.48
N ILE A 71 -5.58 20.30 5.63
CA ILE A 71 -4.44 21.22 5.66
C ILE A 71 -4.12 21.52 7.12
N ILE A 72 -2.87 21.29 7.53
CA ILE A 72 -2.38 21.62 8.86
C ILE A 72 -1.26 22.65 8.69
N ASN A 73 -1.49 23.85 9.22
CA ASN A 73 -0.52 24.94 9.15
C ASN A 73 0.58 24.74 10.20
N ASP A 74 1.68 25.48 10.04
CA ASP A 74 2.79 25.53 11.02
C ASP A 74 3.49 24.18 11.28
N VAL A 75 3.33 23.21 10.37
CA VAL A 75 4.02 21.91 10.38
C VAL A 75 4.74 21.72 9.05
N GLU A 76 5.98 21.24 9.10
CA GLU A 76 6.73 20.94 7.88
C GLU A 76 6.35 19.56 7.31
N PHE A 77 5.86 19.54 6.06
CA PHE A 77 5.50 18.32 5.35
C PHE A 77 6.32 18.09 4.07
N ARG A 78 7.11 19.06 3.62
CA ARG A 78 7.89 18.97 2.38
C ARG A 78 9.05 18.01 2.56
N MET A 79 9.08 16.97 1.72
CA MET A 79 10.03 15.86 1.86
C MET A 79 11.48 16.36 1.78
N PHE A 80 11.80 17.24 0.84
CA PHE A 80 13.16 17.77 0.69
C PHE A 80 13.56 18.75 1.80
N THR A 81 12.61 19.48 2.40
CA THR A 81 12.89 20.29 3.59
C THR A 81 13.17 19.40 4.79
N LEU A 82 12.36 18.36 5.01
CA LEU A 82 12.59 17.36 6.07
C LEU A 82 13.93 16.64 5.89
N ALA A 83 14.37 16.44 4.65
CA ALA A 83 15.66 15.86 4.29
C ALA A 83 16.86 16.82 4.45
N ALA A 84 16.62 18.12 4.64
CA ALA A 84 17.67 19.14 4.74
C ALA A 84 18.02 19.52 6.19
N PHE A 85 17.30 18.99 7.18
CA PHE A 85 17.62 19.27 8.58
C PHE A 85 18.96 18.66 8.99
N GLU A 86 19.82 19.48 9.59
CA GLU A 86 21.11 19.05 10.16
C GLU A 86 21.03 18.82 11.68
N SER A 87 19.96 19.31 12.33
CA SER A 87 19.72 19.20 13.77
C SER A 87 18.46 18.38 14.07
N ALA A 88 18.61 17.37 14.91
CA ALA A 88 17.51 16.55 15.42
C ALA A 88 16.51 17.38 16.23
N GLU A 89 16.99 18.38 16.98
CA GLU A 89 16.15 19.29 17.76
C GLU A 89 15.26 20.13 16.84
N SER A 90 15.86 20.79 15.84
CA SER A 90 15.11 21.64 14.90
C SER A 90 14.14 20.84 14.03
N LEU A 91 14.48 19.61 13.64
CA LEU A 91 13.57 18.72 12.93
C LEU A 91 12.36 18.39 13.81
N ALA A 92 12.61 17.93 15.04
CA ALA A 92 11.54 17.57 15.97
C ALA A 92 10.62 18.76 16.24
N ASP A 93 11.17 19.95 16.49
CA ASP A 93 10.40 21.17 16.76
C ASP A 93 9.52 21.57 15.56
N SER A 94 9.94 21.30 14.33
CA SER A 94 9.13 21.51 13.12
C SER A 94 7.92 20.56 12.98
N LEU A 95 7.91 19.47 13.75
CA LEU A 95 6.90 18.41 13.73
C LEU A 95 5.99 18.44 14.96
N VAL A 96 6.47 18.94 16.10
CA VAL A 96 5.68 19.06 17.37
C VAL A 96 4.30 19.72 17.16
N PRO A 97 4.15 20.79 16.36
CA PRO A 97 2.84 21.43 16.18
C PRO A 97 1.77 20.47 15.63
N LEU A 98 2.15 19.40 14.92
CA LEU A 98 1.21 18.37 14.46
C LEU A 98 0.44 17.73 15.62
N VAL A 99 1.15 17.38 16.70
CA VAL A 99 0.57 16.76 17.89
C VAL A 99 -0.25 17.79 18.67
N ASP A 100 0.24 19.02 18.79
CA ASP A 100 -0.47 20.09 19.50
C ASP A 100 -1.81 20.41 18.83
N HIS A 101 -1.82 20.55 17.51
CA HIS A 101 -3.05 20.76 16.74
C HIS A 101 -3.99 19.56 16.85
N TYR A 102 -3.46 18.34 16.84
CA TYR A 102 -4.29 17.15 16.97
C TYR A 102 -4.94 17.04 18.35
N ARG A 103 -4.18 17.28 19.43
CA ARG A 103 -4.70 17.31 20.81
C ARG A 103 -5.77 18.38 21.00
N LYS A 104 -5.52 19.61 20.52
CA LYS A 104 -6.51 20.69 20.53
C LYS A 104 -7.79 20.31 19.80
N TRP A 105 -7.67 19.65 18.64
CA TRP A 105 -8.83 19.19 17.89
C TRP A 105 -9.59 18.10 18.66
N ILE A 106 -8.90 17.12 19.26
CA ILE A 106 -9.49 16.06 20.09
C ILE A 106 -10.29 16.69 21.25
N ASP A 107 -9.70 17.65 21.96
CA ASP A 107 -10.36 18.29 23.09
C ASP A 107 -11.62 19.05 22.66
N ALA A 108 -11.57 19.74 21.51
CA ALA A 108 -12.74 20.40 20.93
C ALA A 108 -13.88 19.44 20.56
N GLN A 109 -13.60 18.17 20.29
CA GLN A 109 -14.66 17.17 20.03
C GLN A 109 -15.47 16.83 21.28
N THR A 110 -14.96 17.09 22.48
CA THR A 110 -15.63 16.75 23.75
C THR A 110 -16.99 17.45 23.86
N ALA A 111 -17.08 18.72 23.46
CA ALA A 111 -18.34 19.46 23.46
C ALA A 111 -19.38 18.84 22.50
N ILE A 112 -18.95 18.30 21.36
CA ILE A 112 -19.81 17.57 20.41
C ILE A 112 -20.31 16.28 21.05
N THR A 113 -19.41 15.55 21.73
CA THR A 113 -19.76 14.33 22.45
C THR A 113 -20.80 14.58 23.55
N GLU A 114 -20.64 15.64 24.34
CA GLU A 114 -21.60 15.98 25.41
C GLU A 114 -23.00 16.30 24.88
N ALA A 115 -23.09 16.87 23.68
CA ALA A 115 -24.33 17.23 23.01
C ALA A 115 -25.07 16.04 22.34
N LEU A 116 -24.49 14.83 22.33
CA LEU A 116 -25.14 13.66 21.75
C LEU A 116 -26.41 13.26 22.52
N ASP A 117 -27.38 12.71 21.79
CA ASP A 117 -28.73 12.38 22.26
C ASP A 117 -28.85 11.06 23.02
N SER A 118 -27.80 10.23 23.00
CA SER A 118 -27.79 8.88 23.58
C SER A 118 -26.50 8.59 24.33
N GLU A 119 -26.61 8.00 25.53
CA GLU A 119 -25.45 7.60 26.34
C GLU A 119 -24.56 6.59 25.60
N ALA A 120 -25.16 5.64 24.86
CA ALA A 120 -24.39 4.68 24.07
C ALA A 120 -23.54 5.35 22.96
N ARG A 121 -24.04 6.45 22.38
CA ARG A 121 -23.29 7.25 21.41
C ARG A 121 -22.17 8.04 22.09
N LYS A 122 -22.42 8.56 23.30
CA LYS A 122 -21.39 9.21 24.13
C LYS A 122 -20.26 8.25 24.49
N ASP A 123 -20.58 7.05 24.94
CA ASP A 123 -19.61 5.99 25.24
C ASP A 123 -18.76 5.65 24.02
N THR A 124 -19.41 5.47 22.86
CA THR A 124 -18.74 5.18 21.60
C THR A 124 -17.80 6.33 21.17
N ALA A 125 -18.27 7.57 21.26
CA ALA A 125 -17.48 8.75 20.93
C ALA A 125 -16.28 8.90 21.89
N ASN A 126 -16.47 8.68 23.19
CA ASN A 126 -15.41 8.74 24.19
C ASN A 126 -14.34 7.66 23.94
N ALA A 127 -14.74 6.44 23.57
CA ALA A 127 -13.82 5.38 23.19
C ALA A 127 -12.99 5.76 21.94
N ALA A 128 -13.64 6.33 20.92
CA ALA A 128 -12.97 6.79 19.70
C ALA A 128 -11.96 7.93 19.99
N LEU A 129 -12.35 8.91 20.82
CA LEU A 129 -11.44 9.98 21.26
C LEU A 129 -10.31 9.46 22.15
N GLY A 130 -10.55 8.40 22.94
CA GLY A 130 -9.50 7.69 23.67
C GLY A 130 -8.42 7.11 22.74
N GLU A 131 -8.84 6.44 21.67
CA GLU A 131 -7.91 5.95 20.63
C GLU A 131 -7.19 7.10 19.90
N ALA A 132 -7.85 8.23 19.68
CA ALA A 132 -7.23 9.43 19.13
C ALA A 132 -6.13 10.00 20.05
N ARG A 133 -6.35 10.03 21.37
CA ARG A 133 -5.34 10.46 22.36
C ARG A 133 -4.14 9.53 22.37
N ILE A 134 -4.36 8.22 22.35
CA ILE A 134 -3.29 7.21 22.24
C ILE A 134 -2.50 7.40 20.93
N ALA A 135 -3.18 7.69 19.82
CA ALA A 135 -2.50 7.99 18.55
C ALA A 135 -1.63 9.25 18.65
N ALA A 136 -2.13 10.33 19.29
CA ALA A 136 -1.38 11.56 19.50
C ALA A 136 -0.12 11.33 20.35
N GLU A 137 -0.23 10.57 21.45
CA GLU A 137 0.90 10.17 22.29
C GLU A 137 1.96 9.39 21.49
N ARG A 138 1.53 8.44 20.65
CA ARG A 138 2.46 7.66 19.83
C ARG A 138 3.14 8.47 18.73
N ILE A 139 2.47 9.48 18.17
CA ILE A 139 3.10 10.42 17.22
C ILE A 139 4.18 11.23 17.95
N GLU A 140 3.88 11.72 19.15
CA GLU A 140 4.84 12.45 20.00
C GLU A 140 6.04 11.59 20.37
N GLU A 141 5.82 10.33 20.79
CA GLU A 141 6.90 9.37 21.03
C GLU A 141 7.79 9.18 19.80
N GLY A 142 7.19 9.13 18.60
CA GLY A 142 7.93 9.05 17.34
C GLY A 142 8.79 10.29 17.08
N ILE A 143 8.27 11.49 17.36
CA ILE A 143 9.02 12.75 17.23
C ILE A 143 10.17 12.82 18.25
N GLU A 144 9.91 12.45 19.51
CA GLU A 144 10.94 12.43 20.55
C GLU A 144 12.04 11.40 20.28
N LEU A 145 11.68 10.28 19.65
CA LEU A 145 12.65 9.30 19.20
C LEU A 145 13.60 9.86 18.13
N LEU A 146 13.08 10.68 17.21
CA LEU A 146 13.93 11.40 16.24
C LEU A 146 14.84 12.42 16.93
N ARG A 147 14.38 13.06 18.01
CA ARG A 147 15.19 14.01 18.79
C ARG A 147 16.35 13.32 19.53
N THR A 148 16.13 12.11 20.03
CA THR A 148 17.05 11.44 20.98
C THR A 148 17.91 10.34 20.37
N ASN A 149 17.54 9.79 19.20
CA ASN A 149 18.26 8.71 18.55
C ASN A 149 18.89 9.17 17.23
N ALA A 150 20.23 9.23 17.19
CA ALA A 150 20.97 9.75 16.05
C ALA A 150 20.76 8.92 14.76
N GLU A 151 20.74 7.58 14.87
CA GLU A 151 20.46 6.71 13.73
C GLU A 151 19.01 6.83 13.23
N ALA A 152 18.05 7.09 14.12
CA ALA A 152 16.66 7.34 13.76
C ALA A 152 16.52 8.67 13.01
N PHE A 153 17.15 9.73 13.51
CA PHE A 153 17.22 11.03 12.85
C PHE A 153 17.81 10.90 11.43
N GLU A 154 19.00 10.30 11.32
CA GLU A 154 19.68 10.12 10.03
C GLU A 154 18.84 9.25 9.07
N ALA A 155 18.25 8.15 9.56
CA ALA A 155 17.36 7.32 8.76
C ALA A 155 16.13 8.09 8.27
N PHE A 156 15.55 8.96 9.09
CA PHE A 156 14.39 9.76 8.74
C PHE A 156 14.73 10.81 7.66
N VAL A 157 15.84 11.51 7.82
CA VAL A 157 16.35 12.49 6.84
C VAL A 157 16.58 11.82 5.48
N LEU A 158 17.33 10.72 5.45
CA LEU A 158 17.64 9.99 4.21
C LEU A 158 16.39 9.33 3.59
N ALA A 159 15.44 8.87 4.42
CA ALA A 159 14.18 8.32 3.93
C ALA A 159 13.33 9.38 3.24
N ASN A 160 13.26 10.60 3.80
CA ASN A 160 12.58 11.73 3.19
C ASN A 160 13.21 12.13 1.85
N GLU A 161 14.54 12.16 1.78
CA GLU A 161 15.27 12.41 0.52
C GLU A 161 14.91 11.37 -0.56
N CYS A 162 14.90 10.08 -0.20
CA CYS A 162 14.57 9.00 -1.12
C CYS A 162 13.10 9.03 -1.56
N MET A 163 12.18 9.32 -0.63
CA MET A 163 10.76 9.47 -0.92
C MET A 163 10.50 10.69 -1.81
N GLY A 164 11.17 11.81 -1.56
CA GLY A 164 11.13 13.02 -2.36
C GLY A 164 11.59 12.76 -3.79
N LYS A 165 12.76 12.15 -3.98
CA LYS A 165 13.27 11.74 -5.31
C LYS A 165 12.32 10.80 -6.04
N ALA A 166 11.77 9.79 -5.37
CA ALA A 166 10.82 8.87 -5.98
C ALA A 166 9.49 9.57 -6.35
N ALA A 167 9.03 10.52 -5.53
CA ALA A 167 7.85 11.32 -5.80
C ALA A 167 8.08 12.28 -6.98
N GLU A 168 9.25 12.92 -7.09
CA GLU A 168 9.61 13.82 -8.19
C GLU A 168 9.53 13.15 -9.55
N ARG A 169 9.98 11.89 -9.65
CA ARG A 169 9.85 11.11 -10.89
C ARG A 169 8.39 10.90 -11.32
N ARG A 170 7.49 10.76 -10.35
CA ARG A 170 6.06 10.48 -10.56
C ARG A 170 5.22 11.74 -10.71
N LEU A 171 5.56 12.81 -10.00
CA LEU A 171 4.84 14.07 -9.91
C LEU A 171 5.55 15.14 -10.75
N LYS A 172 5.68 14.92 -12.05
CA LYS A 172 6.48 15.76 -12.96
C LYS A 172 6.02 17.21 -13.02
N ASP A 173 4.75 17.46 -12.75
CA ASP A 173 4.16 18.81 -12.77
C ASP A 173 4.24 19.53 -11.42
N VAL A 174 4.72 18.85 -10.37
CA VAL A 174 4.89 19.42 -9.04
C VAL A 174 6.34 19.88 -8.89
N PRO A 175 6.59 21.18 -8.64
CA PRO A 175 7.95 21.68 -8.38
C PRO A 175 8.61 20.94 -7.22
N HIS A 176 9.92 20.72 -7.32
CA HIS A 176 10.74 20.01 -6.34
C HIS A 176 10.44 20.45 -4.90
N GLU A 177 10.45 21.76 -4.65
CA GLU A 177 10.24 22.39 -3.36
C GLU A 177 8.81 22.27 -2.80
N LYS A 178 7.84 21.80 -3.62
CA LYS A 178 6.44 21.60 -3.22
C LYS A 178 6.08 20.13 -2.99
N ILE A 179 7.01 19.21 -3.20
CA ILE A 179 6.77 17.79 -2.97
C ILE A 179 6.68 17.53 -1.46
N ALA A 180 5.48 17.19 -1.00
CA ALA A 180 5.15 17.09 0.41
C ALA A 180 4.32 15.84 0.74
N TRP A 181 4.42 15.41 1.99
CA TRP A 181 3.53 14.45 2.60
C TRP A 181 2.11 15.02 2.73
N ARG A 182 1.11 14.16 2.61
CA ARG A 182 -0.21 14.43 3.20
C ARG A 182 -0.12 14.25 4.71
N PRO A 183 -0.83 15.03 5.55
CA PRO A 183 -0.62 14.97 6.99
C PRO A 183 -0.77 13.59 7.62
N PHE A 184 -1.77 12.81 7.19
CA PHE A 184 -1.98 11.46 7.69
C PHE A 184 -0.81 10.52 7.35
N GLN A 185 -0.12 10.74 6.21
CA GLN A 185 1.00 9.88 5.80
C GLN A 185 2.18 10.08 6.74
N LEU A 186 2.54 11.35 7.01
CA LEU A 186 3.64 11.67 7.92
C LEU A 186 3.31 11.27 9.36
N ALA A 187 2.10 11.55 9.83
CA ALA A 187 1.63 11.11 11.14
C ALA A 187 1.71 9.58 11.30
N PHE A 188 1.31 8.84 10.26
CA PHE A 188 1.40 7.37 10.25
C PHE A 188 2.85 6.87 10.28
N VAL A 189 3.77 7.57 9.61
CA VAL A 189 5.21 7.26 9.68
C VAL A 189 5.70 7.44 11.12
N LEU A 190 5.48 8.63 11.70
CA LEU A 190 5.94 8.99 13.05
C LEU A 190 5.40 8.02 14.12
N LEU A 191 4.10 7.74 14.09
CA LEU A 191 3.41 6.85 15.03
C LEU A 191 3.96 5.41 15.06
N ASN A 192 4.62 4.96 13.99
CA ASN A 192 5.15 3.60 13.88
C ASN A 192 6.65 3.49 14.19
N LEU A 193 7.39 4.60 14.30
CA LEU A 193 8.84 4.56 14.52
C LEU A 193 9.25 3.81 15.81
N PRO A 194 8.60 4.03 16.97
CA PRO A 194 8.98 3.32 18.20
C PRO A 194 8.89 1.79 18.08
N GLY A 195 7.84 1.30 17.40
CA GLY A 195 7.63 -0.14 17.17
C GLY A 195 8.55 -0.76 16.11
N LEU A 196 9.14 0.06 15.24
CA LEU A 196 10.11 -0.38 14.22
C LEU A 196 11.53 -0.47 14.77
N ILE A 197 11.94 0.56 15.52
CA ILE A 197 13.31 0.70 16.01
C ILE A 197 13.60 -0.26 17.15
N ASP A 198 12.75 -0.29 18.18
CA ASP A 198 13.02 -1.08 19.37
C ASP A 198 12.35 -2.48 19.26
N PRO A 199 13.14 -3.57 19.19
CA PRO A 199 12.58 -4.93 19.18
C PRO A 199 11.88 -5.30 20.48
N LYS A 200 12.09 -4.54 21.57
CA LYS A 200 11.47 -4.75 22.87
C LYS A 200 10.13 -4.02 23.02
N ASN A 201 9.83 -3.08 22.14
CA ASN A 201 8.63 -2.28 22.22
C ASN A 201 7.37 -3.14 21.96
N ASP A 202 6.41 -3.08 22.88
CA ASP A 202 5.17 -3.86 22.80
C ASP A 202 4.30 -3.48 21.60
N GLN A 203 4.42 -2.24 21.08
CA GLN A 203 3.73 -1.79 19.87
C GLN A 203 4.09 -2.64 18.63
N ARG A 204 5.22 -3.36 18.66
CA ARG A 204 5.64 -4.29 17.60
C ARG A 204 4.73 -5.51 17.49
N LYS A 205 4.04 -5.87 18.59
CA LYS A 205 3.10 -7.01 18.65
C LYS A 205 1.72 -6.68 18.08
N PHE A 206 1.39 -5.40 17.90
CA PHE A 206 0.10 -4.99 17.35
C PHE A 206 0.13 -5.05 15.82
N VAL A 207 -1.04 -5.12 15.20
CA VAL A 207 -1.20 -4.83 13.77
C VAL A 207 -1.69 -3.40 13.63
N GLU A 208 -0.91 -2.59 12.90
CA GLU A 208 -1.32 -1.24 12.56
C GLU A 208 -2.15 -1.29 11.26
N LEU A 209 -3.39 -0.83 11.31
CA LEU A 209 -4.31 -0.82 10.18
C LEU A 209 -4.46 0.60 9.64
N LEU A 210 -3.83 0.87 8.51
CA LEU A 210 -3.99 2.11 7.76
C LEU A 210 -5.34 2.09 7.01
N PHE A 211 -6.31 2.80 7.57
CA PHE A 211 -7.67 2.92 7.05
C PHE A 211 -7.90 4.31 6.48
N PHE A 212 -7.85 4.41 5.15
CA PHE A 212 -8.04 5.68 4.44
C PHE A 212 -8.67 5.40 3.06
N PRO A 213 -9.46 6.31 2.48
CA PRO A 213 -10.12 6.07 1.20
C PRO A 213 -9.15 5.68 0.05
N THR A 214 -9.67 4.99 -0.96
CA THR A 214 -8.91 4.62 -2.16
C THR A 214 -8.49 5.88 -2.93
N GLY A 215 -7.24 5.92 -3.41
CA GLY A 215 -6.66 7.13 -4.00
C GLY A 215 -6.20 8.18 -2.97
N GLY A 216 -6.42 7.93 -1.68
CA GLY A 216 -6.01 8.82 -0.61
C GLY A 216 -4.52 8.84 -0.30
N GLY A 217 -3.69 8.04 -0.98
CA GLY A 217 -2.22 8.05 -0.81
C GLY A 217 -1.70 7.12 0.29
N LYS A 218 -2.39 6.00 0.56
CA LYS A 218 -1.95 5.00 1.55
C LYS A 218 -0.56 4.42 1.21
N THR A 219 -0.29 4.25 -0.08
CA THR A 219 0.96 3.67 -0.58
C THR A 219 2.18 4.44 -0.13
N GLU A 220 2.17 5.76 -0.24
CA GLU A 220 3.29 6.59 0.17
C GLU A 220 3.57 6.47 1.67
N ALA A 221 2.54 6.32 2.51
CA ALA A 221 2.71 6.17 3.97
C ALA A 221 3.49 4.90 4.34
N TYR A 222 3.09 3.73 3.81
CA TYR A 222 3.80 2.49 4.11
C TYR A 222 5.14 2.37 3.37
N LEU A 223 5.30 3.01 2.22
CA LEU A 223 6.60 3.11 1.53
C LEU A 223 7.58 4.01 2.30
N GLY A 224 7.10 5.08 2.94
CA GLY A 224 7.89 5.89 3.85
C GLY A 224 8.45 5.08 5.02
N LEU A 225 7.62 4.23 5.63
CA LEU A 225 8.06 3.29 6.68
C LEU A 225 9.05 2.25 6.16
N ALA A 226 8.84 1.75 4.94
CA ALA A 226 9.79 0.85 4.31
C ALA A 226 11.14 1.54 4.08
N ALA A 227 11.16 2.75 3.52
CA ALA A 227 12.37 3.54 3.30
C ALA A 227 13.14 3.75 4.61
N PHE A 228 12.45 4.23 5.64
CA PHE A 228 12.99 4.41 6.98
C PHE A 228 13.62 3.12 7.52
N GLN A 229 12.87 2.01 7.51
CA GLN A 229 13.34 0.75 8.07
C GLN A 229 14.55 0.18 7.31
N LEU A 230 14.56 0.30 5.98
CA LEU A 230 15.66 -0.15 5.15
C LEU A 230 16.96 0.60 5.45
N ILE A 231 16.88 1.93 5.58
CA ILE A 231 18.03 2.77 5.93
C ILE A 231 18.45 2.51 7.39
N PHE A 232 17.50 2.52 8.32
CA PHE A 232 17.76 2.30 9.74
C PHE A 232 18.47 0.96 9.99
N ARG A 233 18.11 -0.10 9.26
CA ARG A 233 18.81 -1.39 9.32
C ARG A 233 20.26 -1.29 8.86
N ARG A 234 20.57 -0.49 7.84
CA ARG A 234 21.96 -0.23 7.40
C ARG A 234 22.76 0.55 8.42
N LEU A 235 22.14 1.52 9.10
CA LEU A 235 22.80 2.33 10.13
C LEU A 235 23.04 1.54 11.42
N THR A 236 22.13 0.63 11.76
CA THR A 236 22.17 -0.14 13.02
C THR A 236 23.10 -1.35 12.96
N TYR A 237 23.14 -2.06 11.83
CA TYR A 237 23.97 -3.26 11.67
C TYR A 237 25.21 -2.96 10.83
N THR A 238 26.36 -3.50 11.23
CA THR A 238 27.62 -3.30 10.50
C THR A 238 27.85 -4.37 9.43
N GLY A 239 28.43 -3.96 8.30
CA GLY A 239 28.88 -4.87 7.24
C GLY A 239 27.76 -5.73 6.66
N ILE A 240 28.07 -7.02 6.42
CA ILE A 240 27.13 -7.92 5.74
C ILE A 240 25.85 -8.20 6.56
N ARG A 241 25.88 -8.04 7.90
CA ARG A 241 24.71 -8.30 8.77
C ARG A 241 23.56 -7.32 8.54
N SER A 242 23.83 -6.15 7.95
CA SER A 242 22.77 -5.21 7.57
C SER A 242 21.97 -5.63 6.34
N CYS A 243 22.41 -6.67 5.64
CA CYS A 243 21.78 -7.17 4.42
C CYS A 243 20.59 -8.10 4.71
N GLY A 244 19.98 -8.59 3.64
CA GLY A 244 18.88 -9.52 3.66
C GLY A 244 17.52 -8.82 3.67
N LEU A 245 16.47 -9.63 3.62
CA LEU A 245 15.09 -9.15 3.60
C LEU A 245 14.75 -8.42 4.90
N SER A 246 14.33 -7.17 4.77
CA SER A 246 13.86 -6.34 5.88
C SER A 246 12.39 -5.98 5.72
N VAL A 247 11.93 -5.72 4.49
CA VAL A 247 10.53 -5.38 4.20
C VAL A 247 9.89 -6.46 3.32
N LEU A 248 8.88 -7.15 3.85
CA LEU A 248 8.06 -8.11 3.10
C LEU A 248 6.67 -7.52 2.84
N MET A 249 6.36 -7.21 1.58
CA MET A 249 5.07 -6.69 1.16
C MET A 249 4.25 -7.78 0.48
N ARG A 250 2.97 -7.90 0.86
CA ARG A 250 2.10 -9.02 0.48
C ARG A 250 0.90 -8.54 -0.31
N TYR A 251 0.57 -9.28 -1.37
CA TYR A 251 -0.60 -9.05 -2.21
C TYR A 251 -1.43 -10.31 -2.43
N THR A 252 -2.72 -10.09 -2.64
CA THR A 252 -3.70 -11.12 -2.99
C THR A 252 -3.85 -11.31 -4.50
N LEU A 253 -3.87 -10.22 -5.26
CA LEU A 253 -4.19 -10.21 -6.69
C LEU A 253 -3.04 -9.69 -7.55
N ARG A 254 -2.84 -10.36 -8.68
CA ARG A 254 -1.70 -10.17 -9.59
C ARG A 254 -1.62 -8.79 -10.25
N LEU A 255 -2.75 -8.15 -10.53
CA LEU A 255 -2.79 -6.89 -11.30
C LEU A 255 -2.36 -5.68 -10.45
N LEU A 256 -2.75 -5.67 -9.18
CA LEU A 256 -2.33 -4.67 -8.19
C LEU A 256 -0.83 -4.78 -7.87
N THR A 257 -0.25 -5.97 -8.01
CA THR A 257 1.18 -6.20 -7.78
C THR A 257 2.07 -5.39 -8.75
N LEU A 258 1.59 -5.06 -9.96
CA LEU A 258 2.42 -4.41 -10.98
C LEU A 258 2.60 -2.92 -10.74
N ASP A 259 1.51 -2.20 -10.46
CA ASP A 259 1.55 -0.77 -10.14
C ASP A 259 2.40 -0.52 -8.88
N GLN A 260 2.23 -1.39 -7.89
CA GLN A 260 2.97 -1.32 -6.64
C GLN A 260 4.43 -1.73 -6.78
N LEU A 261 4.74 -2.69 -7.68
CA LEU A 261 6.12 -2.96 -8.07
C LEU A 261 6.77 -1.74 -8.70
N GLY A 262 6.09 -1.02 -9.59
CA GLY A 262 6.62 0.21 -10.20
C GLY A 262 7.01 1.25 -9.15
N ARG A 263 6.07 1.58 -8.25
CA ARG A 263 6.27 2.56 -7.16
C ARG A 263 7.36 2.15 -6.18
N ALA A 264 7.33 0.90 -5.69
CA ALA A 264 8.35 0.39 -4.78
C ALA A 264 9.73 0.29 -5.46
N SER A 265 9.78 -0.05 -6.75
CA SER A 265 11.04 -0.08 -7.50
C SER A 265 11.64 1.32 -7.67
N ALA A 266 10.82 2.35 -7.86
CA ALA A 266 11.29 3.74 -7.91
C ALA A 266 11.92 4.16 -6.58
N LEU A 267 11.30 3.80 -5.45
CA LEU A 267 11.87 4.02 -4.12
C LEU A 267 13.21 3.28 -3.93
N VAL A 268 13.28 1.99 -4.31
CA VAL A 268 14.53 1.22 -4.20
C VAL A 268 15.62 1.75 -5.12
N CYS A 269 15.25 2.31 -6.28
CA CYS A 269 16.19 3.06 -7.12
C CYS A 269 16.76 4.28 -6.36
N ALA A 270 15.92 5.09 -5.72
CA ALA A 270 16.38 6.23 -4.91
C ALA A 270 17.30 5.80 -3.77
N LEU A 271 16.93 4.74 -3.04
CA LEU A 271 17.73 4.15 -1.95
C LEU A 271 19.09 3.65 -2.44
N GLU A 272 19.15 2.98 -3.58
CA GLU A 272 20.41 2.48 -4.15
C GLU A 272 21.30 3.64 -4.65
N LEU A 273 20.73 4.70 -5.22
CA LEU A 273 21.50 5.90 -5.58
C LEU A 273 22.07 6.58 -4.34
N GLU A 274 21.32 6.64 -3.25
CA GLU A 274 21.79 7.22 -1.99
C GLU A 274 22.88 6.36 -1.36
N ARG A 275 22.74 5.04 -1.34
CA ARG A 275 23.78 4.10 -0.89
C ARG A 275 25.09 4.26 -1.65
N ARG A 276 25.04 4.48 -2.97
CA ARG A 276 26.24 4.65 -3.81
C ARG A 276 27.05 5.90 -3.47
N LYS A 277 26.42 6.93 -2.91
CA LYS A 277 27.12 8.16 -2.48
C LYS A 277 27.92 7.96 -1.19
N GLN A 278 27.46 7.05 -0.33
CA GLN A 278 28.02 6.82 1.02
C GLN A 278 28.06 5.32 1.38
N PRO A 279 28.81 4.49 0.62
CA PRO A 279 28.89 3.05 0.84
C PRO A 279 29.49 2.68 2.21
N GLU A 280 30.33 3.53 2.78
CA GLU A 280 30.90 3.37 4.12
C GLU A 280 29.84 3.42 5.22
N ARG A 281 28.77 4.19 5.01
CA ARG A 281 27.68 4.38 5.98
C ARG A 281 26.50 3.44 5.73
N LEU A 282 26.09 3.28 4.47
CA LEU A 282 24.93 2.46 4.09
C LEU A 282 25.30 1.03 3.63
N GLY A 283 26.59 0.71 3.59
CA GLY A 283 27.12 -0.60 3.23
C GLY A 283 27.32 -0.81 1.72
N GLU A 284 28.13 -1.82 1.40
CA GLU A 284 28.49 -2.19 0.02
C GLU A 284 27.40 -2.99 -0.70
N TRP A 285 26.56 -3.73 0.03
CA TRP A 285 25.54 -4.58 -0.58
C TRP A 285 24.38 -3.73 -1.10
N PRO A 286 23.97 -3.87 -2.37
CA PRO A 286 22.92 -3.03 -2.96
C PRO A 286 21.59 -3.10 -2.21
N PHE A 287 20.84 -1.99 -2.24
CA PHE A 287 19.39 -2.07 -1.99
C PHE A 287 18.73 -2.66 -3.22
N GLU A 288 17.98 -3.74 -3.05
CA GLU A 288 17.26 -4.42 -4.13
C GLU A 288 15.83 -4.73 -3.75
N ILE A 289 14.98 -4.79 -4.77
CA ILE A 289 13.59 -5.22 -4.68
C ILE A 289 13.38 -6.53 -5.42
N GLY A 290 12.75 -7.49 -4.75
CA GLY A 290 12.36 -8.76 -5.33
C GLY A 290 10.87 -8.81 -5.67
N LEU A 291 10.53 -9.50 -6.77
CA LEU A 291 9.16 -9.90 -7.10
C LEU A 291 9.05 -11.43 -7.00
N TRP A 292 8.46 -11.92 -5.91
CA TRP A 292 8.32 -13.33 -5.58
C TRP A 292 6.89 -13.81 -5.78
N VAL A 293 6.57 -14.15 -7.04
CA VAL A 293 5.22 -14.47 -7.51
C VAL A 293 5.20 -15.77 -8.32
N GLY A 294 4.02 -16.25 -8.70
CA GLY A 294 3.87 -17.43 -9.55
C GLY A 294 4.54 -17.30 -10.94
N SER A 295 4.92 -18.45 -11.53
CA SER A 295 5.71 -18.54 -12.77
C SER A 295 5.05 -17.90 -14.00
N ALA A 296 3.73 -17.72 -13.95
CA ALA A 296 2.96 -17.02 -14.98
C ALA A 296 3.38 -15.55 -15.11
N ALA A 297 3.71 -14.89 -13.99
CA ALA A 297 4.05 -13.47 -13.96
C ALA A 297 5.57 -13.23 -14.06
N ALA A 298 6.39 -14.03 -13.38
CA ALA A 298 7.85 -13.91 -13.40
C ALA A 298 8.53 -15.28 -13.46
N PRO A 299 9.70 -15.43 -14.10
CA PRO A 299 10.39 -16.72 -14.18
C PRO A 299 10.83 -17.23 -12.81
N ASN A 300 10.57 -18.50 -12.47
CA ASN A 300 11.13 -19.08 -11.25
C ASN A 300 12.62 -19.49 -11.43
N ARG A 301 13.03 -19.80 -12.67
CA ARG A 301 14.37 -20.31 -13.00
C ARG A 301 15.07 -19.43 -14.02
N LEU A 302 16.39 -19.33 -13.91
CA LEU A 302 17.21 -18.61 -14.89
C LEU A 302 17.20 -19.32 -16.25
N GLY A 303 17.34 -20.65 -16.25
CA GLY A 303 17.58 -21.43 -17.47
C GLY A 303 18.97 -21.14 -18.06
N ARG A 304 19.25 -21.72 -19.23
CA ARG A 304 20.47 -21.51 -20.00
C ARG A 304 20.31 -22.02 -21.43
N VAL A 305 21.28 -21.75 -22.29
CA VAL A 305 21.37 -22.37 -23.62
C VAL A 305 21.29 -23.90 -23.48
N GLY A 306 20.35 -24.52 -24.21
CA GLY A 306 20.15 -25.97 -24.21
C GLY A 306 19.40 -26.54 -23.00
N TYR A 307 18.88 -25.70 -22.09
CA TYR A 307 18.07 -26.18 -20.97
C TYR A 307 16.74 -26.78 -21.47
N ASN A 308 16.52 -28.06 -21.17
CA ASN A 308 15.33 -28.84 -21.53
C ASN A 308 14.63 -29.44 -20.29
N GLY A 309 14.94 -28.94 -19.10
CA GLY A 309 14.34 -29.39 -17.85
C GLY A 309 12.93 -28.82 -17.59
N PRO A 310 12.36 -29.08 -16.40
CA PRO A 310 11.01 -28.65 -16.06
C PRO A 310 10.80 -27.14 -16.15
N GLY A 311 9.79 -26.72 -16.93
CA GLY A 311 9.46 -25.31 -17.15
C GLY A 311 10.46 -24.58 -18.05
N ALA A 312 11.14 -25.28 -18.96
CA ALA A 312 12.11 -24.70 -19.90
C ALA A 312 11.56 -23.47 -20.65
N ASP A 313 10.30 -23.53 -21.07
CA ASP A 313 9.57 -22.47 -21.76
C ASP A 313 9.29 -21.23 -20.91
N GLN A 314 9.37 -21.35 -19.57
CA GLN A 314 9.12 -20.30 -18.58
C GLN A 314 10.42 -19.75 -17.95
N THR A 315 11.59 -20.20 -18.39
CA THR A 315 12.87 -19.70 -17.88
C THR A 315 13.16 -18.26 -18.29
N ALA A 316 13.92 -17.54 -17.48
CA ALA A 316 14.33 -16.17 -17.77
C ALA A 316 15.08 -16.08 -19.12
N TYR A 317 15.95 -17.05 -19.42
CA TYR A 317 16.64 -17.16 -20.70
C TYR A 317 15.68 -17.23 -21.89
N ILE A 318 14.70 -18.15 -21.86
CA ILE A 318 13.75 -18.31 -22.99
C ILE A 318 12.85 -17.08 -23.14
N LYS A 319 12.32 -16.52 -22.05
CA LYS A 319 11.51 -15.30 -22.13
C LYS A 319 12.33 -14.13 -22.70
N THR A 320 13.57 -13.96 -22.24
CA THR A 320 14.49 -12.92 -22.74
C THR A 320 14.81 -13.12 -24.23
N LYS A 321 15.06 -14.36 -24.66
CA LYS A 321 15.32 -14.69 -26.06
C LYS A 321 14.12 -14.34 -26.96
N ARG A 322 12.90 -14.77 -26.57
CA ARG A 322 11.66 -14.46 -27.31
C ARG A 322 11.40 -12.96 -27.42
N PHE A 323 11.60 -12.23 -26.33
CA PHE A 323 11.46 -10.77 -26.32
C PHE A 323 12.47 -10.08 -27.25
N ARG A 324 13.72 -10.55 -27.27
CA ARG A 324 14.76 -10.04 -28.19
C ARG A 324 14.44 -10.32 -29.66
N GLU A 325 13.91 -11.50 -29.97
CA GLU A 325 13.50 -11.87 -31.33
C GLU A 325 12.34 -10.98 -31.80
N ASN A 326 11.24 -10.94 -31.03
CA ASN A 326 10.06 -10.13 -31.36
C ASN A 326 9.38 -9.58 -30.09
N SER A 327 9.72 -8.34 -29.74
CA SER A 327 9.19 -7.62 -28.57
C SER A 327 7.76 -7.12 -28.74
N ILE A 328 7.20 -7.18 -29.96
CA ILE A 328 5.79 -6.82 -30.23
C ILE A 328 4.89 -8.01 -29.90
N ALA A 329 5.30 -9.21 -30.30
CA ALA A 329 4.52 -10.43 -30.08
C ALA A 329 4.77 -11.09 -28.71
N ASN A 330 5.91 -10.80 -28.07
CA ASN A 330 6.29 -11.41 -26.80
C ASN A 330 6.48 -10.33 -25.73
N PRO A 331 5.94 -10.51 -24.52
CA PRO A 331 6.12 -9.58 -23.42
C PRO A 331 7.55 -9.62 -22.87
N ALA A 332 7.93 -8.56 -22.14
CA ALA A 332 9.18 -8.52 -21.39
C ALA A 332 9.28 -9.69 -20.40
N PRO A 333 10.51 -10.16 -20.06
CA PRO A 333 10.70 -11.26 -19.11
C PRO A 333 10.31 -10.90 -17.66
N ILE A 334 10.05 -9.62 -17.40
CA ILE A 334 9.56 -9.09 -16.13
C ILE A 334 8.24 -8.35 -16.38
N PRO A 335 7.37 -8.20 -15.38
CA PRO A 335 6.08 -7.55 -15.59
C PRO A 335 6.17 -6.03 -15.39
N LEU A 336 7.16 -5.41 -16.05
CA LEU A 336 7.32 -3.97 -16.17
C LEU A 336 7.63 -3.66 -17.64
N GLU A 337 6.96 -2.67 -18.20
CA GLU A 337 7.15 -2.24 -19.60
C GLU A 337 8.18 -1.10 -19.74
N SER A 338 8.38 -0.34 -18.65
CA SER A 338 9.25 0.82 -18.60
C SER A 338 10.16 0.83 -17.38
N CYS A 339 11.27 1.55 -17.48
CA CYS A 339 12.17 1.82 -16.38
C CYS A 339 11.43 2.55 -15.24
N PRO A 340 11.40 2.04 -14.00
CA PRO A 340 10.68 2.68 -12.90
C PRO A 340 11.34 3.97 -12.40
N TRP A 341 12.55 4.30 -12.88
CA TRP A 341 13.25 5.51 -12.50
C TRP A 341 13.03 6.69 -13.46
N CYS A 342 13.15 6.45 -14.77
CA CYS A 342 13.04 7.50 -15.79
C CYS A 342 11.91 7.27 -16.81
N GLU A 343 11.09 6.25 -16.61
CA GLU A 343 9.92 5.87 -17.42
C GLU A 343 10.20 5.50 -18.88
N SER A 344 11.48 5.47 -19.29
CA SER A 344 11.88 5.03 -20.63
C SER A 344 11.49 3.57 -20.86
N LYS A 345 10.83 3.29 -21.99
CA LYS A 345 10.38 1.93 -22.34
C LYS A 345 11.56 0.97 -22.46
N PHE A 346 11.39 -0.23 -21.92
CA PHE A 346 12.38 -1.29 -22.10
C PHE A 346 12.46 -1.73 -23.56
N SER A 347 13.66 -2.11 -23.98
CA SER A 347 13.93 -2.57 -25.34
C SER A 347 14.68 -3.89 -25.32
N LYS A 348 14.99 -4.42 -26.51
CA LYS A 348 15.70 -5.69 -26.69
C LYS A 348 17.06 -5.74 -25.96
N VAL A 349 17.68 -4.59 -25.68
CA VAL A 349 18.96 -4.53 -24.96
C VAL A 349 18.81 -4.44 -23.44
N SER A 350 17.61 -4.22 -22.92
CA SER A 350 17.36 -4.01 -21.49
C SER A 350 17.55 -5.26 -20.64
N PHE A 351 17.53 -6.46 -21.23
CA PHE A 351 17.56 -7.73 -20.52
C PHE A 351 18.74 -8.59 -20.95
N LYS A 352 19.62 -8.93 -20.00
CA LYS A 352 20.83 -9.72 -20.29
C LYS A 352 21.04 -10.82 -19.26
N MET A 353 21.27 -12.04 -19.74
CA MET A 353 21.73 -13.14 -18.90
C MET A 353 23.21 -12.93 -18.56
N THR A 354 23.53 -12.83 -17.28
CA THR A 354 24.87 -12.49 -16.79
C THR A 354 25.43 -13.60 -15.90
N PRO A 355 26.74 -13.91 -15.97
CA PRO A 355 27.74 -13.30 -16.84
C PRO A 355 27.58 -13.66 -18.33
N ASN A 356 26.92 -14.79 -18.64
CA ASN A 356 26.63 -15.20 -20.02
C ASN A 356 25.41 -16.16 -20.08
N GLU A 357 24.94 -16.47 -21.29
CA GLU A 357 23.75 -17.31 -21.52
C GLU A 357 23.99 -18.82 -21.27
N ARG A 358 25.25 -19.28 -21.19
CA ARG A 358 25.59 -20.70 -20.96
C ARG A 358 25.60 -21.07 -19.48
N ALA A 359 26.06 -20.15 -18.62
CA ALA A 359 26.10 -20.31 -17.18
C ALA A 359 25.66 -19.01 -16.48
N PRO A 360 24.39 -18.60 -16.64
CA PRO A 360 23.91 -17.39 -16.01
C PRO A 360 23.78 -17.54 -14.50
N THR A 361 24.20 -16.52 -13.77
CA THR A 361 23.93 -16.38 -12.34
C THR A 361 22.79 -15.42 -12.06
N HIS A 362 22.47 -14.47 -12.95
CA HIS A 362 21.35 -13.55 -12.78
C HIS A 362 20.79 -13.06 -14.14
N LEU A 363 19.58 -12.52 -14.12
CA LEU A 363 19.02 -11.70 -15.19
C LEU A 363 19.29 -10.24 -14.84
N ARG A 364 20.20 -9.58 -15.56
CA ARG A 364 20.45 -8.15 -15.39
C ARG A 364 19.44 -7.34 -16.19
N ILE A 365 18.82 -6.36 -15.54
CA ILE A 365 17.89 -5.42 -16.15
C ILE A 365 18.60 -4.06 -16.24
N THR A 366 18.56 -3.41 -17.39
CA THR A 366 19.22 -2.11 -17.65
C THR A 366 18.27 -1.16 -18.36
N CYS A 367 18.34 0.12 -18.01
CA CYS A 367 17.59 1.13 -18.74
C CYS A 367 18.17 1.30 -20.16
N SER A 368 17.28 1.48 -21.13
CA SER A 368 17.62 1.75 -22.55
C SER A 368 18.01 3.21 -22.79
N ASN A 369 17.60 4.12 -21.90
CA ASN A 369 17.99 5.53 -21.96
C ASN A 369 19.41 5.71 -21.44
N TYR A 370 20.30 6.27 -22.26
CA TYR A 370 21.72 6.48 -21.94
C TYR A 370 21.92 7.49 -20.79
N ASP A 371 21.02 8.46 -20.65
CA ASP A 371 21.10 9.49 -19.61
C ASP A 371 20.59 9.00 -18.25
N CYS A 372 19.99 7.80 -18.19
CA CYS A 372 19.52 7.21 -16.95
C CYS A 372 20.69 6.69 -16.10
N GLU A 373 20.64 6.93 -14.79
CA GLU A 373 21.64 6.48 -13.81
C GLU A 373 21.73 4.94 -13.70
N PHE A 374 20.72 4.23 -14.21
CA PHE A 374 20.64 2.77 -14.27
C PHE A 374 20.93 2.19 -15.67
N SER A 375 21.53 3.00 -16.55
CA SER A 375 22.07 2.58 -17.85
C SER A 375 23.50 2.01 -17.71
N GLN A 376 24.12 1.67 -18.85
CA GLN A 376 25.58 1.46 -19.02
C GLN A 376 26.32 0.66 -17.92
N GLY A 377 25.70 -0.42 -17.44
CA GLY A 377 26.35 -1.38 -16.53
C GLY A 377 25.92 -1.30 -15.06
N ASN A 378 25.26 -0.22 -14.63
CA ASN A 378 24.75 -0.09 -13.26
C ASN A 378 23.57 -1.03 -13.01
N GLY A 379 22.63 -1.09 -13.95
CA GLY A 379 21.45 -1.95 -13.92
C GLY A 379 20.44 -1.56 -12.84
N LEU A 380 19.16 -1.83 -13.10
CA LEU A 380 18.09 -1.60 -12.13
C LEU A 380 18.19 -2.61 -10.98
N PRO A 381 17.95 -2.19 -9.72
CA PRO A 381 18.05 -3.03 -8.53
C PRO A 381 16.82 -3.95 -8.34
N ILE A 382 16.42 -4.65 -9.41
CA ILE A 382 15.18 -5.43 -9.47
C ILE A 382 15.52 -6.91 -9.71
N LEU A 383 14.99 -7.78 -8.86
CA LEU A 383 15.13 -9.22 -8.95
C LEU A 383 13.77 -9.87 -9.18
N THR A 384 13.59 -10.58 -10.28
CA THR A 384 12.31 -11.24 -10.59
C THR A 384 12.41 -12.75 -10.69
N VAL A 385 13.63 -13.30 -10.57
CA VAL A 385 13.87 -14.73 -10.71
C VAL A 385 14.09 -15.35 -9.35
N ASP A 386 13.27 -16.34 -8.94
CA ASP A 386 13.34 -16.95 -7.60
C ASP A 386 14.75 -17.38 -7.21
N GLU A 387 15.45 -18.09 -8.10
CA GLU A 387 16.82 -18.55 -7.87
C GLU A 387 17.78 -17.41 -7.53
N THR A 388 17.55 -16.23 -8.13
CA THR A 388 18.32 -15.03 -7.83
C THR A 388 17.85 -14.36 -6.55
N ILE A 389 16.53 -14.33 -6.30
CA ILE A 389 15.93 -13.79 -5.07
C ILE A 389 16.46 -14.52 -3.83
N TYR A 390 16.47 -15.86 -3.84
CA TYR A 390 16.96 -16.66 -2.70
C TYR A 390 18.47 -16.51 -2.48
N ARG A 391 19.24 -16.21 -3.54
CA ARG A 391 20.70 -16.01 -3.43
C ARG A 391 21.05 -14.59 -3.01
N ARG A 392 20.43 -13.57 -3.61
CA ARG A 392 20.77 -12.15 -3.39
C ARG A 392 20.15 -11.57 -2.11
N LEU A 393 19.00 -12.11 -1.68
CA LEU A 393 18.21 -11.64 -0.55
C LEU A 393 17.89 -10.14 -0.64
N PRO A 394 16.97 -9.74 -1.54
CA PRO A 394 16.62 -8.34 -1.72
C PRO A 394 16.09 -7.76 -0.40
N ALA A 395 16.42 -6.49 -0.14
CA ALA A 395 16.05 -5.81 1.09
C ALA A 395 14.52 -5.60 1.19
N PHE A 396 13.87 -5.43 0.03
CA PHE A 396 12.42 -5.32 -0.14
C PHE A 396 11.92 -6.51 -0.98
N LEU A 397 10.90 -7.24 -0.53
CA LEU A 397 10.27 -8.31 -1.32
C LEU A 397 8.77 -8.07 -1.48
N ILE A 398 8.29 -8.11 -2.71
CA ILE A 398 6.86 -8.19 -3.03
C ILE A 398 6.51 -9.66 -3.26
N ALA A 399 5.53 -10.18 -2.52
CA ALA A 399 5.11 -11.57 -2.59
C ALA A 399 3.60 -11.72 -2.73
N THR A 400 3.19 -12.81 -3.38
CA THR A 400 1.78 -13.22 -3.48
C THR A 400 1.50 -14.48 -2.68
N VAL A 401 0.28 -14.62 -2.17
CA VAL A 401 -0.12 -15.75 -1.30
C VAL A 401 0.09 -17.12 -1.97
N ASP A 402 -0.07 -17.20 -3.30
CA ASP A 402 0.19 -18.43 -4.06
C ASP A 402 1.64 -18.92 -3.93
N LYS A 403 2.58 -18.00 -3.72
CA LYS A 403 4.00 -18.32 -3.59
C LYS A 403 4.35 -18.88 -2.21
N PHE A 404 3.57 -18.55 -1.18
CA PHE A 404 3.77 -19.10 0.16
C PHE A 404 3.58 -20.61 0.21
N ALA A 405 2.84 -21.18 -0.74
CA ALA A 405 2.74 -22.63 -0.90
C ALA A 405 4.09 -23.32 -1.18
N SER A 406 5.12 -22.58 -1.60
CA SER A 406 6.47 -23.11 -1.78
C SER A 406 7.28 -23.24 -0.47
N LEU A 407 6.85 -22.58 0.62
CA LEU A 407 7.57 -22.60 1.92
C LEU A 407 7.92 -24.02 2.41
N PRO A 408 7.02 -25.02 2.35
CA PRO A 408 7.35 -26.36 2.85
C PRO A 408 8.24 -27.19 1.90
N TRP A 409 8.34 -26.80 0.63
CA TRP A 409 8.94 -27.62 -0.43
C TRP A 409 10.28 -27.10 -0.93
N GLU A 410 10.57 -25.82 -0.76
CA GLU A 410 11.80 -25.18 -1.23
C GLU A 410 12.62 -24.67 -0.04
N GLY A 411 13.63 -25.45 0.36
CA GLY A 411 14.45 -25.12 1.53
C GLY A 411 15.22 -23.79 1.41
N ARG A 412 15.53 -23.35 0.18
CA ARG A 412 16.18 -22.05 -0.06
C ARG A 412 15.31 -20.86 0.35
N VAL A 413 13.99 -21.04 0.49
CA VAL A 413 13.10 -19.98 1.01
C VAL A 413 13.49 -19.57 2.43
N GLY A 414 14.09 -20.48 3.22
CA GLY A 414 14.62 -20.15 4.55
C GLY A 414 15.63 -18.98 4.54
N ALA A 415 16.33 -18.78 3.42
CA ALA A 415 17.29 -17.70 3.26
C ALA A 415 16.62 -16.31 3.31
N LEU A 416 15.37 -16.18 2.81
CA LEU A 416 14.58 -14.94 2.90
C LEU A 416 14.30 -14.54 4.36
N PHE A 417 14.27 -15.51 5.27
CA PHE A 417 14.10 -15.26 6.69
C PHE A 417 15.44 -15.17 7.40
N GLY A 418 16.52 -14.83 6.70
CA GLY A 418 17.87 -14.65 7.25
C GLY A 418 18.56 -15.93 7.71
N ARG A 419 18.05 -17.13 7.37
CA ARG A 419 18.66 -18.43 7.76
C ARG A 419 19.84 -18.80 6.85
N VAL A 420 20.78 -17.87 6.70
CA VAL A 420 22.02 -18.02 5.93
C VAL A 420 23.22 -17.90 6.85
N ASN A 421 24.24 -18.71 6.59
CA ASN A 421 25.45 -18.76 7.43
C ASN A 421 26.74 -18.64 6.61
N ARG A 422 26.63 -18.47 5.30
CA ARG A 422 27.75 -18.24 4.38
C ARG A 422 27.39 -17.17 3.37
N HIS A 423 28.38 -16.44 2.87
CA HIS A 423 28.21 -15.46 1.81
C HIS A 423 29.46 -15.31 0.95
N ASP A 424 29.30 -14.77 -0.25
CA ASP A 424 30.36 -14.29 -1.14
C ASP A 424 29.87 -13.06 -1.93
N ALA A 425 30.61 -12.66 -2.96
CA ALA A 425 30.21 -11.55 -3.84
C ALA A 425 28.94 -11.85 -4.68
N GLN A 426 28.55 -13.11 -4.84
CA GLN A 426 27.39 -13.53 -5.63
C GLN A 426 26.11 -13.65 -4.79
N GLY A 427 26.23 -13.79 -3.46
CA GLY A 427 25.11 -13.75 -2.54
C GLY A 427 25.32 -14.57 -1.26
N PHE A 428 24.20 -15.07 -0.74
CA PHE A 428 24.08 -15.75 0.54
C PHE A 428 23.69 -17.21 0.34
N TYR A 429 24.15 -18.04 1.28
CA TYR A 429 23.95 -19.48 1.23
C TYR A 429 23.52 -20.02 2.59
N GLY A 430 22.55 -20.93 2.56
CA GLY A 430 21.99 -21.59 3.73
C GLY A 430 22.48 -23.04 3.88
N PRO A 431 21.85 -23.79 4.81
CA PRO A 431 22.12 -25.22 5.01
C PRO A 431 21.78 -26.11 3.81
N THR A 432 20.88 -25.67 2.93
CA THR A 432 20.46 -26.43 1.74
C THR A 432 21.35 -26.25 0.53
N ASP A 433 22.26 -25.26 0.58
CA ASP A 433 23.23 -25.02 -0.48
C ASP A 433 24.50 -25.83 -0.25
N ALA A 434 25.27 -26.08 -1.32
CA ALA A 434 26.51 -26.85 -1.23
C ALA A 434 27.47 -26.23 -0.18
N PRO A 435 28.06 -27.06 0.69
CA PRO A 435 28.87 -26.58 1.82
C PRO A 435 30.19 -25.92 1.38
N SER A 436 30.65 -26.18 0.15
CA SER A 436 31.87 -25.62 -0.42
C SER A 436 31.73 -24.20 -0.97
N ILE A 437 30.52 -23.62 -0.96
CA ILE A 437 30.24 -22.30 -1.54
C ILE A 437 30.10 -21.26 -0.41
N GLY A 438 30.72 -20.10 -0.62
CA GLY A 438 30.69 -18.97 0.29
C GLY A 438 31.64 -19.09 1.49
N THR A 439 31.92 -17.97 2.11
CA THR A 439 32.69 -17.86 3.36
C THR A 439 31.75 -17.85 4.55
N ARG A 440 32.12 -18.53 5.63
CA ARG A 440 31.32 -18.60 6.85
C ARG A 440 31.14 -17.23 7.50
N MET A 441 29.92 -16.97 7.97
CA MET A 441 29.55 -15.79 8.74
C MET A 441 29.60 -16.11 10.23
N ASP A 442 29.89 -15.10 11.04
CA ASP A 442 29.92 -15.22 12.51
C ASP A 442 28.53 -15.50 13.09
N ASP A 443 27.49 -14.99 12.44
CA ASP A 443 26.09 -15.18 12.82
C ASP A 443 25.19 -15.12 11.57
N ILE A 444 23.94 -15.54 11.72
CA ILE A 444 22.91 -15.44 10.69
C ILE A 444 22.44 -13.98 10.50
N LEU A 445 21.75 -13.72 9.38
CA LEU A 445 21.14 -12.41 9.15
C LEU A 445 19.89 -12.20 10.02
N PRO A 446 19.55 -10.94 10.35
CA PRO A 446 18.24 -10.61 10.92
C PRO A 446 17.11 -11.04 9.96
N GLY A 447 15.97 -11.42 10.51
CA GLY A 447 14.76 -11.68 9.72
C GLY A 447 14.12 -10.40 9.19
N PRO A 448 12.94 -10.49 8.54
CA PRO A 448 12.15 -9.33 8.17
C PRO A 448 11.80 -8.47 9.39
N ASP A 449 11.96 -7.16 9.26
CA ASP A 449 11.65 -6.19 10.32
C ASP A 449 10.20 -5.71 10.21
N LEU A 450 9.73 -5.52 8.98
CA LEU A 450 8.43 -4.97 8.62
C LEU A 450 7.73 -5.89 7.62
N ILE A 451 6.48 -6.24 7.91
CA ILE A 451 5.61 -6.93 6.97
C ILE A 451 4.39 -6.07 6.66
N ILE A 452 4.17 -5.78 5.38
CA ILE A 452 3.07 -4.97 4.87
C ILE A 452 2.04 -5.89 4.21
N GLN A 453 0.77 -5.78 4.60
CA GLN A 453 -0.36 -6.41 3.93
C GLN A 453 -1.23 -5.34 3.29
N ASP A 454 -1.17 -5.22 1.97
CA ASP A 454 -2.05 -4.30 1.25
C ASP A 454 -3.36 -4.98 0.87
N GLU A 455 -4.43 -4.20 0.74
CA GLU A 455 -5.78 -4.66 0.43
C GLU A 455 -6.26 -5.82 1.33
N LEU A 456 -6.14 -5.64 2.65
CA LEU A 456 -6.50 -6.64 3.66
C LEU A 456 -7.91 -7.22 3.44
N HIS A 457 -8.85 -6.42 2.95
CA HIS A 457 -10.23 -6.84 2.69
C HIS A 457 -10.36 -7.95 1.64
N LEU A 458 -9.37 -8.11 0.76
CA LEU A 458 -9.31 -9.18 -0.22
C LEU A 458 -8.94 -10.54 0.40
N ILE A 459 -8.36 -10.55 1.61
CA ILE A 459 -8.02 -11.78 2.34
C ILE A 459 -9.17 -12.15 3.26
N SER A 460 -10.27 -12.61 2.68
CA SER A 460 -11.46 -13.04 3.42
C SER A 460 -11.98 -14.39 2.94
N GLY A 461 -12.90 -14.98 3.69
CA GLY A 461 -13.52 -16.26 3.36
C GLY A 461 -12.48 -17.39 3.19
N PRO A 462 -12.63 -18.26 2.17
CA PRO A 462 -11.72 -19.40 1.95
C PRO A 462 -10.26 -19.01 1.72
N LEU A 463 -10.02 -17.88 1.04
CA LEU A 463 -8.65 -17.40 0.82
C LEU A 463 -8.00 -16.99 2.14
N GLY A 464 -8.76 -16.35 3.03
CA GLY A 464 -8.30 -15.99 4.37
C GLY A 464 -7.93 -17.20 5.23
N THR A 465 -8.73 -18.27 5.20
CA THR A 465 -8.42 -19.51 5.93
C THR A 465 -7.07 -20.11 5.51
N ILE A 466 -6.78 -20.14 4.21
CA ILE A 466 -5.51 -20.65 3.68
C ILE A 466 -4.36 -19.71 4.03
N ALA A 467 -4.56 -18.40 3.85
CA ALA A 467 -3.54 -17.40 4.14
C ALA A 467 -3.10 -17.45 5.61
N GLY A 468 -4.03 -17.55 6.57
CA GLY A 468 -3.71 -17.58 8.01
C GLY A 468 -2.74 -18.70 8.42
N VAL A 469 -2.79 -19.86 7.76
CA VAL A 469 -1.84 -20.96 8.00
C VAL A 469 -0.42 -20.55 7.60
N TYR A 470 -0.25 -19.94 6.44
CA TYR A 470 1.05 -19.46 5.98
C TYR A 470 1.56 -18.29 6.83
N GLU A 471 0.66 -17.40 7.25
CA GLU A 471 1.03 -16.24 8.09
C GLU A 471 1.63 -16.67 9.43
N THR A 472 1.07 -17.70 10.05
CA THR A 472 1.64 -18.29 11.28
C THR A 472 3.06 -18.81 11.03
N ALA A 473 3.30 -19.48 9.89
CA ALA A 473 4.62 -19.98 9.53
C ALA A 473 5.61 -18.84 9.21
N ILE A 474 5.18 -17.81 8.50
CA ILE A 474 5.98 -16.63 8.14
C ILE A 474 6.42 -15.89 9.40
N GLU A 475 5.52 -15.64 10.35
CA GLU A 475 5.89 -15.02 11.62
C GLU A 475 6.92 -15.90 12.36
N LYS A 476 6.68 -17.22 12.44
CA LYS A 476 7.60 -18.17 13.10
C LYS A 476 8.99 -18.19 12.48
N LEU A 477 9.09 -18.14 11.15
CA LEU A 477 10.37 -18.10 10.44
C LEU A 477 11.09 -16.76 10.63
N SER A 478 10.34 -15.68 10.74
CA SER A 478 10.84 -14.31 10.95
C SER A 478 11.35 -14.08 12.37
N GLU A 479 10.87 -14.85 13.35
CA GLU A 479 11.28 -14.72 14.75
C GLU A 479 12.78 -14.80 14.97
N ARG A 480 13.24 -13.98 15.91
CA ARG A 480 14.56 -14.07 16.52
C ARG A 480 14.44 -14.04 18.03
N TYR A 481 15.41 -14.64 18.70
CA TYR A 481 15.55 -14.50 20.14
C TYR A 481 16.67 -13.49 20.41
N ALA A 482 16.47 -12.63 21.40
CA ALA A 482 17.55 -11.82 21.94
C ALA A 482 18.66 -12.72 22.52
N SER A 483 19.85 -12.15 22.75
CA SER A 483 21.00 -12.86 23.31
C SER A 483 20.71 -13.51 24.68
N ASP A 484 19.73 -12.98 25.42
CA ASP A 484 19.23 -13.54 26.68
C ASP A 484 18.35 -14.79 26.53
N GLY A 485 18.01 -15.17 25.28
CA GLY A 485 17.16 -16.31 24.94
C GLY A 485 15.69 -16.17 25.35
N ARG A 486 15.30 -15.09 26.03
CA ARG A 486 13.98 -14.89 26.64
C ARG A 486 13.07 -14.01 25.81
N GLN A 487 13.64 -13.03 25.10
CA GLN A 487 12.84 -12.08 24.34
C GLN A 487 12.71 -12.47 22.87
N ARG A 488 11.47 -12.78 22.46
CA ARG A 488 11.08 -13.05 21.08
C ARG A 488 10.92 -11.72 20.32
N LYS A 489 11.78 -11.48 19.34
CA LYS A 489 11.69 -10.40 18.35
C LYS A 489 10.82 -10.88 17.18
N VAL A 490 9.69 -10.22 16.97
CA VAL A 490 8.75 -10.46 15.86
C VAL A 490 8.77 -9.28 14.88
N PRO A 491 8.42 -9.45 13.60
CA PRO A 491 8.26 -8.32 12.69
C PRO A 491 7.13 -7.37 13.13
N LYS A 492 7.24 -6.08 12.83
CA LYS A 492 6.08 -5.16 12.88
C LYS A 492 5.17 -5.49 11.71
N ILE A 493 3.86 -5.57 11.93
CA ILE A 493 2.88 -5.80 10.87
C ILE A 493 2.05 -4.55 10.65
N ILE A 494 1.98 -4.14 9.39
CA ILE A 494 1.13 -3.08 8.90
C ILE A 494 0.16 -3.68 7.89
N ALA A 495 -1.10 -3.33 8.00
CA ALA A 495 -2.12 -3.64 7.03
C ALA A 495 -2.73 -2.35 6.47
N SER A 496 -3.13 -2.36 5.20
CA SER A 496 -3.88 -1.25 4.59
C SER A 496 -5.16 -1.77 3.94
N THR A 497 -6.20 -0.94 4.02
CA THR A 497 -7.48 -1.21 3.37
C THR A 497 -8.30 0.07 3.22
N ALA A 498 -9.19 0.10 2.24
CA ALA A 498 -10.22 1.14 2.10
C ALA A 498 -11.57 0.72 2.68
N THR A 499 -11.80 -0.58 2.86
CA THR A 499 -13.12 -1.14 3.17
C THR A 499 -12.96 -2.35 4.07
N VAL A 500 -12.92 -2.16 5.38
CA VAL A 500 -12.89 -3.30 6.31
C VAL A 500 -13.96 -3.13 7.37
N ARG A 501 -14.58 -4.26 7.71
CA ARG A 501 -15.48 -4.42 8.83
C ARG A 501 -14.95 -5.58 9.67
N ARG A 502 -15.04 -5.48 10.99
CA ARG A 502 -14.54 -6.41 11.99
C ARG A 502 -13.05 -6.67 11.80
N ALA A 503 -12.30 -5.59 11.57
CA ALA A 503 -10.87 -5.63 11.33
C ALA A 503 -10.12 -6.44 12.39
N THR A 504 -10.45 -6.24 13.67
CA THR A 504 -9.83 -6.96 14.80
C THR A 504 -9.98 -8.47 14.67
N HIS A 505 -11.18 -8.97 14.34
CA HIS A 505 -11.42 -10.41 14.20
C HIS A 505 -10.71 -10.97 12.97
N GLN A 506 -10.73 -10.24 11.84
CA GLN A 506 -10.02 -10.65 10.63
C GLN A 506 -8.50 -10.71 10.87
N ILE A 507 -7.93 -9.70 11.54
CA ILE A 507 -6.51 -9.65 11.90
C ILE A 507 -6.13 -10.77 12.85
N GLN A 508 -6.95 -11.05 13.85
CA GLN A 508 -6.71 -12.16 14.76
C GLN A 508 -6.73 -13.50 14.03
N ALA A 509 -7.70 -13.70 13.13
CA ALA A 509 -7.80 -14.93 12.35
C ALA A 509 -6.63 -15.12 11.36
N LEU A 510 -6.08 -14.02 10.81
CA LEU A 510 -4.99 -14.07 9.84
C LEU A 510 -3.61 -14.11 10.49
N PHE A 511 -3.34 -13.22 11.43
CA PHE A 511 -2.00 -13.00 11.98
C PHE A 511 -1.82 -13.57 13.39
N GLY A 512 -2.88 -14.09 14.03
CA GLY A 512 -2.81 -14.57 15.41
C GLY A 512 -2.58 -13.46 16.45
N ARG A 513 -2.69 -12.19 16.05
CA ARG A 513 -2.49 -11.01 16.92
C ARG A 513 -3.83 -10.51 17.44
N SER A 514 -3.94 -10.35 18.75
CA SER A 514 -5.17 -9.91 19.42
C SER A 514 -5.40 -8.40 19.41
N THR A 515 -4.35 -7.61 19.14
CA THR A 515 -4.43 -6.14 19.19
C THR A 515 -4.30 -5.54 17.80
N THR A 516 -5.32 -4.77 17.42
CA THR A 516 -5.36 -3.96 16.19
C THR A 516 -5.46 -2.49 16.58
N LYS A 517 -4.68 -1.63 15.94
CA LYS A 517 -4.81 -0.18 16.04
C LYS A 517 -5.16 0.39 14.66
N ILE A 518 -6.25 1.13 14.58
CA ILE A 518 -6.75 1.72 13.33
C ILE A 518 -6.24 3.15 13.25
N PHE A 519 -5.65 3.52 12.12
CA PHE A 519 -5.18 4.87 11.86
C PHE A 519 -5.66 5.41 10.50
N PRO A 520 -6.18 6.65 10.44
CA PRO A 520 -6.53 7.49 11.58
C PRO A 520 -7.65 6.88 12.45
N PRO A 521 -7.66 7.12 13.78
CA PRO A 521 -8.80 6.78 14.61
C PRO A 521 -10.06 7.49 14.12
N PRO A 522 -11.24 6.85 14.18
CA PRO A 522 -12.49 7.50 13.79
C PRO A 522 -12.77 8.72 14.68
N GLY A 523 -13.23 9.81 14.08
CA GLY A 523 -13.73 10.98 14.81
C GLY A 523 -15.16 10.78 15.33
N VAL A 524 -15.73 11.81 15.96
CA VAL A 524 -17.15 11.81 16.36
C VAL A 524 -18.08 11.97 15.14
N ASN A 525 -17.61 12.73 14.14
CA ASN A 525 -18.32 12.98 12.90
C ASN A 525 -17.73 12.17 11.75
N ARG A 526 -18.59 11.66 10.86
CA ARG A 526 -18.15 10.93 9.66
C ARG A 526 -17.37 11.79 8.67
N SER A 527 -17.66 13.08 8.64
CA SER A 527 -17.12 14.04 7.66
C SER A 527 -15.77 14.62 8.06
N HIS A 528 -15.28 14.36 9.27
CA HIS A 528 -14.05 14.99 9.77
C HIS A 528 -13.29 14.11 10.76
N SER A 529 -12.06 13.74 10.43
CA SER A 529 -11.17 12.88 11.25
C SER A 529 -9.84 13.53 11.63
N PHE A 530 -9.78 14.88 11.62
CA PHE A 530 -8.58 15.72 11.73
C PHE A 530 -7.62 15.61 10.55
N PHE A 531 -7.32 14.40 10.11
CA PHE A 531 -6.43 14.09 9.00
C PHE A 531 -7.11 14.08 7.64
N ALA A 532 -8.44 14.03 7.62
CA ALA A 532 -9.25 14.12 6.42
C ALA A 532 -10.56 14.85 6.68
N GLU A 533 -11.06 15.46 5.62
CA GLU A 533 -12.36 16.12 5.57
C GLU A 533 -13.15 15.66 4.33
N THR A 534 -14.46 15.54 4.50
CA THR A 534 -15.39 15.34 3.38
C THR A 534 -15.74 16.69 2.79
N VAL A 535 -15.55 16.83 1.48
CA VAL A 535 -15.91 18.03 0.72
C VAL A 535 -17.40 17.96 0.40
N GLU A 536 -18.16 18.92 0.94
CA GLU A 536 -19.57 19.10 0.59
C GLU A 536 -19.70 19.44 -0.90
N ILE A 537 -20.69 18.84 -1.56
CA ILE A 537 -20.94 19.07 -2.99
C ILE A 537 -21.63 20.42 -3.16
N ASN A 538 -21.05 21.25 -4.01
CA ASN A 538 -21.61 22.53 -4.43
C ASN A 538 -21.73 22.53 -5.96
N GLU A 539 -22.97 22.62 -6.47
CA GLU A 539 -23.25 22.61 -7.91
C GLU A 539 -22.59 23.78 -8.66
N ASP A 540 -22.29 24.88 -7.97
CA ASP A 540 -21.62 26.07 -8.53
C ASP A 540 -20.08 25.95 -8.52
N ASP A 541 -19.51 24.95 -7.83
CA ASP A 541 -18.07 24.72 -7.74
C ASP A 541 -17.69 23.31 -8.19
N ALA A 542 -17.27 23.21 -9.46
CA ALA A 542 -16.85 21.95 -10.07
C ALA A 542 -15.70 21.24 -9.32
N SER A 543 -14.91 21.97 -8.51
CA SER A 543 -13.84 21.38 -7.70
C SER A 543 -14.37 20.49 -6.55
N THR A 544 -15.64 20.67 -6.18
CA THR A 544 -16.34 19.94 -5.11
C THR A 544 -17.15 18.74 -5.62
N ASN A 545 -17.23 18.54 -6.93
CA ASN A 545 -18.03 17.48 -7.55
C ASN A 545 -17.74 16.10 -6.94
N GLY A 546 -18.81 15.42 -6.54
CA GLY A 546 -18.78 14.04 -6.05
C GLY A 546 -18.73 13.00 -7.17
N ARG A 547 -18.86 11.73 -6.80
CA ARG A 547 -19.04 10.61 -7.73
C ARG A 547 -20.51 10.22 -7.78
N LEU A 548 -21.13 10.36 -8.94
CA LEU A 548 -22.49 9.90 -9.18
C LEU A 548 -22.51 8.40 -9.46
N TYR A 549 -23.13 7.62 -8.58
CA TYR A 549 -23.42 6.21 -8.78
C TYR A 549 -24.84 6.07 -9.30
N VAL A 550 -25.03 5.37 -10.42
CA VAL A 550 -26.35 5.10 -11.00
C VAL A 550 -26.56 3.60 -11.12
N GLY A 551 -27.61 3.09 -10.49
CA GLY A 551 -28.05 1.70 -10.64
C GLY A 551 -28.98 1.54 -11.83
N VAL A 552 -28.78 0.50 -12.65
CA VAL A 552 -29.67 0.20 -13.79
C VAL A 552 -30.36 -1.13 -13.57
N ALA A 553 -31.64 -1.10 -13.22
CA ALA A 553 -32.45 -2.30 -13.02
C ALA A 553 -33.10 -2.76 -14.34
N ALA A 554 -32.45 -3.70 -15.05
CA ALA A 554 -32.91 -4.20 -16.35
C ALA A 554 -33.29 -5.70 -16.30
N GLN A 555 -34.28 -6.06 -15.48
CA GLN A 555 -34.76 -7.43 -15.34
C GLN A 555 -35.22 -8.03 -16.69
N GLY A 556 -34.91 -9.30 -16.93
CA GLY A 556 -35.24 -9.98 -18.18
C GLY A 556 -34.42 -9.54 -19.40
N ARG A 557 -33.42 -8.65 -19.24
CA ARG A 557 -32.47 -8.27 -20.29
C ARG A 557 -31.09 -8.86 -20.01
N SER A 558 -30.36 -9.17 -21.08
CA SER A 558 -28.97 -9.61 -20.95
C SER A 558 -28.08 -8.45 -20.53
N LEU A 559 -27.12 -8.73 -19.64
CA LEU A 559 -26.14 -7.74 -19.15
C LEU A 559 -25.43 -7.02 -20.31
N LYS A 560 -25.03 -7.76 -21.36
CA LYS A 560 -24.42 -7.19 -22.58
C LYS A 560 -25.28 -6.08 -23.19
N ARG A 561 -26.60 -6.31 -23.31
CA ARG A 561 -27.51 -5.33 -23.91
C ARG A 561 -27.67 -4.10 -23.00
N THR A 562 -27.74 -4.31 -21.69
CA THR A 562 -27.83 -3.22 -20.71
C THR A 562 -26.57 -2.35 -20.75
N LEU A 563 -25.39 -2.96 -20.69
CA LEU A 563 -24.10 -2.27 -20.78
C LEU A 563 -23.98 -1.50 -22.11
N LEU A 564 -24.24 -2.16 -23.25
CA LEU A 564 -24.18 -1.50 -24.55
C LEU A 564 -25.08 -0.25 -24.60
N ARG A 565 -26.31 -0.34 -24.09
CA ARG A 565 -27.25 0.79 -24.09
C ARG A 565 -26.77 1.91 -23.17
N ALA A 566 -26.34 1.60 -21.95
CA ALA A 566 -25.85 2.61 -21.01
C ALA A 566 -24.59 3.33 -21.56
N MET A 567 -23.60 2.56 -22.03
CA MET A 567 -22.35 3.09 -22.57
C MET A 567 -22.60 3.92 -23.83
N LEU A 568 -23.40 3.41 -24.78
CA LEU A 568 -23.72 4.14 -26.00
C LEU A 568 -24.44 5.45 -25.70
N THR A 569 -25.40 5.46 -24.77
CA THR A 569 -26.12 6.68 -24.38
C THR A 569 -25.17 7.72 -23.78
N LEU A 570 -24.31 7.32 -22.84
CA LEU A 570 -23.33 8.22 -22.21
C LEU A 570 -22.34 8.77 -23.24
N MET A 571 -21.71 7.90 -24.02
CA MET A 571 -20.72 8.30 -25.03
C MET A 571 -21.33 9.15 -26.14
N SER A 572 -22.54 8.81 -26.63
CA SER A 572 -23.21 9.62 -27.66
C SER A 572 -23.55 11.02 -27.16
N ARG A 573 -23.92 11.14 -25.87
CA ARG A 573 -24.18 12.45 -25.27
C ARG A 573 -22.89 13.24 -25.10
N ALA A 574 -21.82 12.61 -24.61
CA ALA A 574 -20.49 13.20 -24.51
C ALA A 574 -19.99 13.69 -25.88
N GLU A 575 -20.10 12.87 -26.93
CA GLU A 575 -19.72 13.25 -28.29
C GLU A 575 -20.56 14.40 -28.84
N THR A 576 -21.87 14.42 -28.55
CA THR A 576 -22.76 15.52 -28.98
C THR A 576 -22.36 16.84 -28.33
N LEU A 577 -22.05 16.83 -27.04
CA LEU A 577 -21.59 18.01 -26.29
C LEU A 577 -20.20 18.44 -26.75
N TYR A 578 -19.28 17.50 -26.99
CA TYR A 578 -17.97 17.80 -27.56
C TYR A 578 -18.09 18.53 -28.90
N LYS A 579 -19.00 18.08 -29.76
CA LYS A 579 -19.24 18.67 -31.10
C LYS A 579 -20.02 19.98 -31.07
N SER A 580 -20.68 20.36 -29.98
CA SER A 580 -21.44 21.61 -29.94
C SER A 580 -20.53 22.84 -29.95
N GLY A 581 -19.26 22.68 -29.55
CA GLY A 581 -18.29 23.77 -29.48
C GLY A 581 -18.59 24.78 -28.38
N GLU A 582 -19.40 24.41 -27.38
CA GLU A 582 -19.60 25.23 -26.19
C GLU A 582 -18.26 25.44 -25.45
N GLU A 583 -18.02 26.66 -24.98
CA GLU A 583 -16.78 27.02 -24.30
C GLU A 583 -16.63 26.17 -23.02
N GLY A 584 -15.52 25.44 -22.88
CA GLY A 584 -15.29 24.49 -21.77
C GLY A 584 -15.94 23.11 -21.94
N ALA A 585 -16.63 22.85 -23.06
CA ALA A 585 -17.22 21.53 -23.34
C ALA A 585 -16.14 20.45 -23.57
N GLU A 586 -15.01 20.79 -24.20
CA GLU A 586 -13.96 19.82 -24.51
C GLU A 586 -13.36 19.20 -23.23
N ASP A 587 -13.02 20.03 -22.25
CA ASP A 587 -12.45 19.58 -20.98
C ASP A 587 -13.47 18.83 -20.11
N SER A 588 -14.74 19.24 -20.12
CA SER A 588 -15.79 18.65 -19.28
C SER A 588 -16.27 17.28 -19.78
N VAL A 589 -16.19 17.01 -21.08
CA VAL A 589 -16.65 15.74 -21.68
C VAL A 589 -15.54 14.70 -21.87
N ASP A 590 -14.26 15.09 -21.83
CA ASP A 590 -13.11 14.20 -22.07
C ASP A 590 -13.17 12.92 -21.20
N ALA A 591 -13.50 13.08 -19.92
CA ALA A 591 -13.64 11.96 -18.97
C ALA A 591 -14.74 10.94 -19.38
N TYR A 592 -15.72 11.36 -20.19
CA TYR A 592 -16.81 10.53 -20.69
C TYR A 592 -16.59 10.00 -22.12
N MET A 593 -15.50 10.42 -22.79
CA MET A 593 -15.13 9.93 -24.12
C MET A 593 -14.49 8.53 -24.07
N THR A 594 -14.05 8.10 -22.89
CA THR A 594 -13.52 6.75 -22.64
C THR A 594 -14.37 6.02 -21.62
N THR A 595 -14.82 4.80 -21.96
CA THR A 595 -15.56 3.95 -21.01
C THR A 595 -14.68 2.82 -20.48
N LEU A 596 -14.60 2.71 -19.16
CA LEU A 596 -13.94 1.61 -18.46
C LEU A 596 -14.98 0.63 -17.91
N GLY A 597 -14.96 -0.61 -18.41
CA GLY A 597 -15.89 -1.67 -18.00
C GLY A 597 -15.25 -2.68 -17.05
N TYR A 598 -15.86 -2.90 -15.88
CA TYR A 598 -15.47 -3.93 -14.93
C TYR A 598 -16.44 -5.12 -15.00
N PHE A 599 -15.90 -6.33 -14.96
CA PHE A 599 -16.66 -7.58 -15.06
C PHE A 599 -16.31 -8.50 -13.91
N ASN A 600 -17.31 -9.22 -13.38
CA ASN A 600 -17.09 -10.13 -12.26
C ASN A 600 -16.40 -11.43 -12.70
N SER A 601 -16.44 -11.75 -14.00
CA SER A 601 -15.76 -12.92 -14.54
C SER A 601 -15.22 -12.71 -15.94
N LEU A 602 -14.19 -13.50 -16.29
CA LEU A 602 -13.67 -13.56 -17.66
C LEU A 602 -14.72 -14.04 -18.67
N ARG A 603 -15.72 -14.84 -18.22
CA ARG A 603 -16.82 -15.29 -19.07
C ARG A 603 -17.72 -14.12 -19.47
N GLU A 604 -18.08 -13.25 -18.52
CA GLU A 604 -18.87 -12.04 -18.79
C GLU A 604 -18.12 -11.06 -19.70
N LEU A 605 -16.82 -10.86 -19.44
CA LEU A 605 -15.94 -10.06 -20.29
C LEU A 605 -15.90 -10.63 -21.72
N GLY A 606 -15.65 -11.93 -21.88
CA GLY A 606 -15.60 -12.59 -23.17
C GLY A 606 -16.93 -12.53 -23.93
N GLY A 607 -18.06 -12.61 -23.21
CA GLY A 607 -19.40 -12.44 -23.76
C GLY A 607 -19.75 -11.01 -24.16
N SER A 608 -19.07 -10.01 -23.58
CA SER A 608 -19.29 -8.58 -23.87
C SER A 608 -18.33 -8.03 -24.92
N ARG A 609 -17.16 -8.66 -25.11
CA ARG A 609 -16.17 -8.30 -26.15
C ARG A 609 -16.54 -8.81 -27.55
N ARG A 610 -17.25 -9.93 -27.62
CA ARG A 610 -17.99 -10.38 -28.81
C ARG A 610 -19.32 -9.66 -28.83
#